data_AF-A0A2N0ME50-F1
#
_entry.id   AF-A0A2N0ME50-F1
#
_cell.length_a   1.000
_cell.length_b   1.000
_cell.length_c   1.000
_cell.angle_alpha   90.00
_cell.angle_beta   90.00
_cell.angle_gamma   90.00
#
_symmetry.space_group_name_H-M   'P 1'
#
loop_
_entity.id
_entity.type
_entity.pdbx_description
1 polymer ?
#
loop_
_entity_poly.entity_id
_entity_poly.type
_entity_poly.pdbx_seq_one_letter_code
_entity_poly.pdbx_strand_id
1 'polypeptide(L)'
;MEAEPASAETIPPAATPVPTPPPSLAETIQRVRPAIVRIESFESSGSGVIIETSGQTAIVLTNFQVIEDGDPIYVTANDSKRYSATIRGTDPARDLAVLNICCGTFRPIDIAGPADVEQGSGVFSMCYPISLAGSATLTRGIMSATRYDTARLSEVIQSDAAINPGNSGGPMLLPSGEIIGINTFKYETSLSGRPVEGLGFAISAKTIKEQLSELKSGSYRVLPTPTPVPTIVPTPVPTATPVVIYDFGNSRFPATSTNLSLSNSPLKITGAIKTVGDVDTFVFQGDHWRNIRLQRKLSFAWLHCDCDRSSQNGPLYHVPINATGHR
;
A
#
# COMPACT_ATOMS: atom_id res chain seq x y z
N MET A 1 -69.02 -59.94 25.08
CA MET A 1 -67.70 -59.72 24.46
C MET A 1 -67.66 -58.26 24.08
N GLU A 2 -67.18 -57.42 24.99
CA GLU A 2 -67.00 -55.99 24.75
C GLU A 2 -65.60 -55.80 24.18
N ALA A 3 -65.51 -55.18 23.00
CA ALA A 3 -64.24 -54.97 22.32
C ALA A 3 -63.48 -53.81 22.97
N GLU A 4 -62.22 -54.06 23.33
CA GLU A 4 -61.28 -53.07 23.87
C GLU A 4 -60.93 -52.03 22.79
N PRO A 5 -60.96 -50.71 23.08
CA PRO A 5 -60.60 -49.71 22.07
C PRO A 5 -59.09 -49.69 21.85
N ALA A 6 -58.68 -49.68 20.59
CA ALA A 6 -57.28 -49.58 20.19
C ALA A 6 -56.66 -48.26 20.68
N SER A 7 -55.53 -48.36 21.37
CA SER A 7 -54.72 -47.24 21.81
C SER A 7 -54.18 -46.48 20.58
N ALA A 8 -54.53 -45.20 20.46
CA ALA A 8 -54.00 -44.34 19.40
C ALA A 8 -52.54 -43.99 19.73
N GLU A 9 -51.60 -44.43 18.88
CA GLU A 9 -50.21 -43.98 18.95
C GLU A 9 -50.14 -42.48 18.65
N THR A 10 -49.73 -41.69 19.64
CA THR A 10 -49.43 -40.27 19.50
C THR A 10 -48.18 -40.10 18.66
N ILE A 11 -48.33 -39.52 17.46
CA ILE A 11 -47.20 -39.15 16.60
C ILE A 11 -46.35 -38.11 17.36
N PRO A 12 -45.04 -38.36 17.56
CA PRO A 12 -44.18 -37.40 18.25
C PRO A 12 -44.11 -36.08 17.48
N PRO A 13 -44.10 -34.93 18.18
CA PRO A 13 -44.05 -33.62 17.53
C PRO A 13 -42.81 -33.51 16.63
N ALA A 14 -43.00 -33.01 15.41
CA ALA A 14 -41.91 -32.77 14.47
C ALA A 14 -40.84 -31.90 15.13
N ALA A 15 -39.60 -32.39 15.16
CA ALA A 15 -38.49 -31.67 15.74
C ALA A 15 -38.33 -30.31 15.04
N THR A 16 -38.41 -29.23 15.80
CA THR A 16 -38.16 -27.88 15.30
C THR A 16 -36.74 -27.84 14.73
N PRO A 17 -36.52 -27.33 13.50
CA PRO A 17 -35.19 -27.27 12.92
C PRO A 17 -34.30 -26.41 13.82
N VAL A 18 -33.19 -26.99 14.29
CA VAL A 18 -32.16 -26.26 15.04
C VAL A 18 -31.53 -25.23 14.09
N PRO A 19 -31.47 -23.94 14.45
CA PRO A 19 -30.85 -22.94 13.60
C PRO A 19 -29.38 -23.31 13.38
N THR A 20 -28.96 -23.33 12.11
CA THR A 20 -27.57 -23.61 11.74
C THR A 20 -26.67 -22.54 12.37
N PRO A 21 -25.61 -22.92 13.10
CA PRO A 21 -24.68 -21.94 13.66
C PRO A 21 -24.04 -21.12 12.54
N PRO A 22 -23.72 -19.84 12.79
CA PRO A 22 -23.04 -19.00 11.81
C PRO A 22 -21.70 -19.63 11.41
N PRO A 23 -21.25 -19.42 10.15
CA PRO A 23 -19.99 -19.97 9.69
C PRO A 23 -18.82 -19.48 10.54
N SER A 24 -17.87 -20.37 10.78
CA SER A 24 -16.60 -20.02 11.39
C SER A 24 -15.80 -19.05 10.50
N LEU A 25 -14.87 -18.31 11.10
CA LEU A 25 -13.98 -17.43 10.33
C LEU A 25 -13.19 -18.20 9.26
N ALA A 26 -12.78 -19.43 9.54
CA ALA A 26 -12.08 -20.28 8.59
C ALA A 26 -12.95 -20.62 7.36
N GLU A 27 -14.24 -20.90 7.57
CA GLU A 27 -15.19 -21.15 6.47
C GLU A 27 -15.47 -19.88 5.67
N THR A 28 -15.62 -18.73 6.34
CA THR A 28 -15.72 -17.43 5.65
C THR A 28 -14.49 -17.17 4.79
N ILE A 29 -13.28 -17.39 5.33
CA ILE A 29 -12.01 -17.23 4.60
C ILE A 29 -12.00 -18.08 3.33
N GLN A 30 -12.40 -19.36 3.41
CA GLN A 30 -12.45 -20.25 2.25
C GLN A 30 -13.46 -19.78 1.21
N ARG A 31 -14.60 -19.21 1.66
CA ARG A 31 -15.65 -18.68 0.78
C ARG A 31 -15.18 -17.43 0.02
N VAL A 32 -14.52 -16.49 0.68
CA VAL A 32 -14.14 -15.19 0.08
C VAL A 32 -12.83 -15.22 -0.69
N ARG A 33 -11.91 -16.14 -0.37
CA ARG A 33 -10.57 -16.20 -0.98
C ARG A 33 -10.57 -16.14 -2.52
N PRO A 34 -11.46 -16.84 -3.26
CA PRO A 34 -11.48 -16.77 -4.73
C PRO A 34 -11.76 -15.38 -5.32
N ALA A 35 -12.36 -14.47 -4.53
CA ALA A 35 -12.65 -13.10 -4.94
C ALA A 35 -11.46 -12.15 -4.74
N ILE A 36 -10.49 -12.52 -3.91
CA ILE A 36 -9.32 -11.69 -3.63
C ILE A 36 -8.28 -11.91 -4.70
N VAL A 37 -7.74 -10.83 -5.24
CA VAL A 37 -6.80 -10.89 -6.36
C VAL A 37 -5.52 -10.11 -6.08
N ARG A 38 -4.42 -10.56 -6.68
CA ARG A 38 -3.17 -9.81 -6.74
C ARG A 38 -3.16 -8.95 -7.99
N ILE A 39 -2.71 -7.72 -7.89
CA ILE A 39 -2.58 -6.79 -9.01
C ILE A 39 -1.12 -6.41 -9.17
N GLU A 40 -0.65 -6.50 -10.41
CA GLU A 40 0.71 -6.15 -10.81
C GLU A 40 0.62 -5.19 -12.00
N SER A 41 1.17 -3.99 -11.84
CA SER A 41 1.39 -3.01 -12.92
C SER A 41 2.92 -2.86 -13.14
N PHE A 42 3.37 -1.83 -13.86
CA PHE A 42 4.76 -1.73 -14.29
C PHE A 42 5.77 -1.72 -13.11
N GLU A 43 5.67 -0.73 -12.22
CA GLU A 43 6.55 -0.62 -11.03
C GLU A 43 5.78 -0.78 -9.70
N SER A 44 4.48 -1.06 -9.77
CA SER A 44 3.61 -1.16 -8.60
C SER A 44 2.96 -2.55 -8.48
N SER A 45 2.66 -2.93 -7.24
CA SER A 45 1.90 -4.14 -6.94
C SER A 45 1.01 -3.94 -5.73
N GLY A 46 -0.13 -4.60 -5.75
CA GLY A 46 -1.13 -4.47 -4.70
C GLY A 46 -2.16 -5.57 -4.77
N SER A 47 -3.31 -5.28 -4.16
CA SER A 47 -4.42 -6.21 -4.03
C SER A 47 -5.67 -5.65 -4.69
N GLY A 48 -6.64 -6.51 -4.92
CA GLY A 48 -7.96 -6.15 -5.42
C GLY A 48 -9.01 -7.13 -4.95
N VAL A 49 -10.26 -6.82 -5.26
CA VAL A 49 -11.38 -7.70 -4.96
C VAL A 49 -12.38 -7.73 -6.10
N ILE A 50 -12.84 -8.92 -6.47
CA ILE A 50 -13.90 -9.13 -7.44
C ILE A 50 -15.24 -8.83 -6.77
N ILE A 51 -15.95 -7.84 -7.30
CA ILE A 51 -17.23 -7.35 -6.75
C ILE A 51 -18.43 -7.66 -7.65
N GLU A 52 -18.19 -8.02 -8.91
CA GLU A 52 -19.25 -8.35 -9.86
C GLU A 52 -18.72 -9.29 -10.94
N THR A 53 -19.59 -10.14 -11.46
CA THR A 53 -19.29 -11.04 -12.57
C THR A 53 -20.39 -11.01 -13.62
N SER A 54 -20.01 -11.19 -14.88
CA SER A 54 -20.92 -11.37 -16.01
C SER A 54 -20.36 -12.43 -16.95
N GLY A 55 -20.92 -13.64 -16.87
CA GLY A 55 -20.38 -14.81 -17.58
C GLY A 55 -18.92 -15.07 -17.22
N GLN A 56 -18.03 -14.96 -18.21
CA GLN A 56 -16.59 -15.15 -18.04
C GLN A 56 -15.83 -13.85 -17.75
N THR A 57 -16.52 -12.76 -17.46
CA THR A 57 -15.92 -11.46 -17.14
C THR A 57 -16.15 -11.08 -15.68
N ALA A 58 -15.26 -10.27 -15.13
CA ALA A 58 -15.37 -9.78 -13.76
C ALA A 58 -14.91 -8.33 -13.62
N ILE A 59 -15.55 -7.65 -12.68
CA ILE A 59 -15.22 -6.31 -12.22
C ILE A 59 -14.39 -6.43 -10.95
N VAL A 60 -13.20 -5.83 -10.98
CA VAL A 60 -12.26 -5.80 -9.85
C VAL A 60 -12.17 -4.39 -9.30
N LEU A 61 -12.41 -4.23 -8.01
CA LEU A 61 -12.18 -3.00 -7.27
C LEU A 61 -10.77 -3.01 -6.66
N THR A 62 -10.08 -1.87 -6.74
CA THR A 62 -8.74 -1.66 -6.16
C THR A 62 -8.51 -0.18 -5.89
N ASN A 63 -7.31 0.19 -5.42
CA ASN A 63 -6.88 1.57 -5.32
C ASN A 63 -6.29 2.09 -6.63
N PHE A 64 -6.37 3.41 -6.85
CA PHE A 64 -5.78 4.05 -8.02
C PHE A 64 -4.25 3.97 -7.99
N GLN A 65 -3.61 4.21 -6.84
CA GLN A 65 -2.15 4.16 -6.69
C GLN A 65 -1.52 2.78 -7.02
N VAL A 66 -2.33 1.71 -7.09
CA VAL A 66 -1.86 0.37 -7.51
C VAL A 66 -1.68 0.29 -9.04
N ILE A 67 -2.44 1.11 -9.78
CA ILE A 67 -2.53 1.07 -11.24
C ILE A 67 -2.15 2.40 -11.90
N GLU A 68 -1.62 3.36 -11.13
CA GLU A 68 -1.32 4.71 -11.59
C GLU A 68 -0.24 4.77 -12.69
N ASP A 69 0.69 3.82 -12.70
CA ASP A 69 1.73 3.69 -13.72
C ASP A 69 1.18 3.25 -15.09
N GLY A 70 -0.08 2.81 -15.14
CA GLY A 70 -0.76 2.40 -16.36
C GLY A 70 -0.43 0.99 -16.83
N ASP A 71 -0.61 0.77 -18.13
CA ASP A 71 -0.52 -0.56 -18.75
C ASP A 71 0.94 -1.03 -18.94
N PRO A 72 1.20 -2.35 -18.91
CA PRO A 72 0.21 -3.42 -18.76
C PRO A 72 -0.18 -3.69 -17.31
N ILE A 73 -1.48 -3.93 -17.07
CA ILE A 73 -1.99 -4.35 -15.75
C ILE A 73 -2.37 -5.83 -15.80
N TYR A 74 -1.89 -6.58 -14.81
CA TYR A 74 -2.19 -7.98 -14.62
C TYR A 74 -2.90 -8.24 -13.31
N VAL A 75 -3.91 -9.11 -13.37
CA VAL A 75 -4.67 -9.56 -12.21
C VAL A 75 -4.48 -11.06 -12.06
N THR A 76 -3.98 -11.51 -10.92
CA THR A 76 -3.88 -12.93 -10.58
C THR A 76 -5.02 -13.29 -9.63
N ALA A 77 -5.93 -14.16 -10.09
CA ALA A 77 -7.07 -14.65 -9.32
C ALA A 77 -6.93 -16.15 -9.01
N ASN A 78 -7.65 -16.62 -7.99
CA ASN A 78 -7.56 -18.00 -7.48
C ASN A 78 -6.10 -18.40 -7.15
N ASP A 79 -5.34 -17.47 -6.58
CA ASP A 79 -3.93 -17.59 -6.19
C ASP A 79 -2.92 -17.91 -7.32
N SER A 80 -3.36 -18.16 -8.55
CA SER A 80 -2.47 -18.78 -9.56
C SER A 80 -2.73 -18.36 -11.00
N LYS A 81 -3.96 -17.98 -11.37
CA LYS A 81 -4.31 -17.71 -12.76
C LYS A 81 -4.23 -16.21 -13.06
N ARG A 82 -3.31 -15.85 -13.95
CA ARG A 82 -3.05 -14.48 -14.38
C ARG A 82 -3.92 -14.08 -15.58
N TYR A 83 -4.48 -12.89 -15.53
CA TYR A 83 -5.35 -12.30 -16.54
C TYR A 83 -4.84 -10.91 -16.90
N SER A 84 -4.93 -10.52 -18.17
CA SER A 84 -4.78 -9.12 -18.56
C SER A 84 -5.99 -8.35 -18.07
N ALA A 85 -5.76 -7.19 -17.46
CA ALA A 85 -6.82 -6.30 -17.04
C ALA A 85 -6.86 -5.05 -17.92
N THR A 86 -8.04 -4.44 -17.99
CA THR A 86 -8.24 -3.13 -18.61
C THR A 86 -8.85 -2.21 -17.58
N ILE A 87 -8.42 -0.96 -17.56
CA ILE A 87 -9.01 0.04 -16.66
C ILE A 87 -10.43 0.36 -17.17
N ARG A 88 -11.42 0.17 -16.31
CA ARG A 88 -12.81 0.54 -16.60
C ARG A 88 -13.10 1.99 -16.19
N GLY A 89 -12.65 2.39 -15.00
CA GLY A 89 -12.75 3.76 -14.48
C GLY A 89 -11.85 3.96 -13.27
N THR A 90 -11.48 5.21 -12.99
CA THR A 90 -10.55 5.59 -11.92
C THR A 90 -11.00 6.87 -11.26
N ASP A 91 -11.00 6.95 -9.93
CA ASP A 91 -11.14 8.18 -9.17
C ASP A 91 -9.81 8.44 -8.42
N PRO A 92 -8.88 9.21 -9.01
CA PRO A 92 -7.62 9.55 -8.34
C PRO A 92 -7.82 10.36 -7.05
N ALA A 93 -8.89 11.15 -6.95
CA ALA A 93 -9.14 11.99 -5.77
C ALA A 93 -9.47 11.13 -4.54
N ARG A 94 -10.17 10.01 -4.75
CA ARG A 94 -10.55 9.08 -3.68
C ARG A 94 -9.68 7.84 -3.63
N ASP A 95 -8.68 7.74 -4.50
CA ASP A 95 -7.81 6.58 -4.64
C ASP A 95 -8.57 5.29 -4.90
N LEU A 96 -9.55 5.32 -5.82
CA LEU A 96 -10.32 4.14 -6.23
C LEU A 96 -10.13 3.86 -7.72
N ALA A 97 -10.10 2.59 -8.11
CA ALA A 97 -10.11 2.17 -9.49
C ALA A 97 -10.93 0.89 -9.68
N VAL A 98 -11.55 0.80 -10.85
CA VAL A 98 -12.28 -0.39 -11.29
C VAL A 98 -11.61 -0.92 -12.54
N LEU A 99 -11.26 -2.20 -12.51
CA LEU A 99 -10.68 -2.94 -13.62
C LEU A 99 -11.68 -3.96 -14.17
N ASN A 100 -11.52 -4.31 -15.44
CA ASN A 100 -12.23 -5.39 -16.09
C ASN A 100 -11.25 -6.50 -16.49
N ILE A 101 -11.58 -7.73 -16.11
CA ILE A 101 -10.86 -8.95 -16.50
C ILE A 101 -11.83 -9.91 -17.20
N CYS A 102 -11.30 -10.79 -18.06
CA CYS A 102 -12.10 -11.73 -18.83
C CYS A 102 -11.59 -13.15 -18.74
N CYS A 103 -12.33 -14.04 -19.41
CA CYS A 103 -11.84 -15.32 -19.87
C CYS A 103 -11.51 -16.29 -18.71
N GLY A 104 -12.30 -16.18 -17.63
CA GLY A 104 -12.13 -16.95 -16.39
C GLY A 104 -13.44 -17.31 -15.70
N THR A 105 -13.31 -18.06 -14.61
CA THR A 105 -14.38 -18.34 -13.66
C THR A 105 -14.09 -17.55 -12.40
N PHE A 106 -14.98 -16.62 -12.08
CA PHE A 106 -14.79 -15.65 -11.02
C PHE A 106 -15.91 -15.76 -10.00
N ARG A 107 -15.62 -15.44 -8.74
CA ARG A 107 -16.60 -15.38 -7.66
C ARG A 107 -16.55 -13.98 -7.06
N PRO A 108 -17.65 -13.22 -7.08
CA PRO A 108 -17.69 -11.92 -6.42
C PRO A 108 -17.98 -12.09 -4.93
N ILE A 109 -17.69 -11.04 -4.16
CA ILE A 109 -18.20 -10.85 -2.81
C ILE A 109 -18.89 -9.50 -2.68
N ASP A 110 -19.88 -9.44 -1.80
CA ASP A 110 -20.76 -8.28 -1.65
C ASP A 110 -20.13 -7.17 -0.82
N ILE A 111 -20.55 -5.93 -1.10
CA ILE A 111 -20.20 -4.76 -0.31
C ILE A 111 -21.29 -4.54 0.75
N ALA A 112 -20.88 -4.55 2.02
CA ALA A 112 -21.74 -4.42 3.18
C ALA A 112 -22.62 -3.16 3.13
N GLY A 113 -23.83 -3.25 3.67
CA GLY A 113 -24.74 -2.13 3.85
C GLY A 113 -24.26 -1.11 4.89
N PRO A 114 -24.81 0.10 4.88
CA PRO A 114 -24.43 1.17 5.82
C PRO A 114 -24.79 0.86 7.28
N ALA A 115 -25.72 -0.07 7.54
CA ALA A 115 -26.11 -0.48 8.90
C ALA A 115 -25.19 -1.55 9.50
N ASP A 116 -24.25 -2.09 8.72
CA ASP A 116 -23.53 -3.32 9.07
C ASP A 116 -22.17 -3.07 9.73
N VAL A 117 -21.80 -1.80 9.96
CA VAL A 117 -20.46 -1.41 10.43
C VAL A 117 -20.55 -0.58 11.70
N GLU A 118 -20.17 -1.19 12.82
CA GLU A 118 -20.13 -0.54 14.12
C GLU A 118 -18.71 -0.45 14.67
N GLN A 119 -18.46 0.56 15.50
CA GLN A 119 -17.19 0.65 16.23
C GLN A 119 -17.06 -0.56 17.17
N GLY A 120 -15.89 -1.20 17.14
CA GLY A 120 -15.61 -2.41 17.89
C GLY A 120 -15.99 -3.71 17.16
N SER A 121 -16.63 -3.65 15.99
CA SER A 121 -16.85 -4.83 15.15
C SER A 121 -15.50 -5.48 14.83
N GLY A 122 -15.43 -6.81 14.93
CA GLY A 122 -14.26 -7.56 14.47
C GLY A 122 -14.14 -7.44 12.95
N VAL A 123 -12.92 -7.23 12.44
CA VAL A 123 -12.65 -7.10 11.00
C VAL A 123 -11.42 -7.91 10.63
N PHE A 124 -11.32 -8.31 9.38
CA PHE A 124 -10.10 -8.90 8.84
C PHE A 124 -9.80 -8.38 7.45
N SER A 125 -8.52 -8.36 7.08
CA SER A 125 -8.05 -8.04 5.74
C SER A 125 -7.43 -9.27 5.12
N MET A 126 -7.67 -9.48 3.83
CA MET A 126 -7.05 -10.54 3.04
C MET A 126 -6.42 -9.93 1.80
N CYS A 127 -5.09 -9.98 1.71
CA CYS A 127 -4.33 -9.20 0.72
C CYS A 127 -3.04 -9.92 0.29
N TYR A 128 -2.37 -9.41 -0.75
CA TYR A 128 -1.08 -9.87 -1.24
C TYR A 128 0.03 -8.85 -0.90
N PRO A 129 0.49 -8.78 0.36
CA PRO A 129 1.54 -7.85 0.77
C PRO A 129 2.85 -8.13 0.02
N ILE A 130 3.53 -7.06 -0.41
CA ILE A 130 4.89 -7.08 -0.99
C ILE A 130 5.05 -8.09 -2.14
N SER A 131 3.96 -8.41 -2.86
CA SER A 131 3.94 -9.47 -3.88
C SER A 131 4.54 -10.81 -3.43
N LEU A 132 4.40 -11.15 -2.15
CA LEU A 132 4.85 -12.43 -1.62
C LEU A 132 4.23 -13.58 -2.43
N ALA A 133 5.06 -14.56 -2.79
CA ALA A 133 4.61 -15.74 -3.49
C ALA A 133 3.68 -16.57 -2.57
N GLY A 134 2.62 -17.12 -3.14
CA GLY A 134 1.65 -17.96 -2.43
C GLY A 134 0.29 -17.32 -2.26
N SER A 135 -0.42 -17.71 -1.20
CA SER A 135 -1.79 -17.27 -0.93
C SER A 135 -1.85 -15.91 -0.25
N ALA A 136 -3.00 -15.24 -0.38
CA ALA A 136 -3.27 -13.99 0.31
C ALA A 136 -3.01 -14.10 1.83
N THR A 137 -2.28 -13.13 2.38
CA THR A 137 -2.04 -12.94 3.80
C THR A 137 -3.31 -12.43 4.49
N LEU A 138 -3.58 -12.96 5.67
CA LEU A 138 -4.69 -12.54 6.51
C LEU A 138 -4.20 -11.77 7.73
N THR A 139 -4.79 -10.61 7.97
CA THR A 139 -4.62 -9.83 9.21
C THR A 139 -5.99 -9.57 9.83
N ARG A 140 -6.06 -9.47 11.16
CA ARG A 140 -7.31 -9.27 11.89
C ARG A 140 -7.13 -8.14 12.89
N GLY A 141 -8.22 -7.43 13.14
CA GLY A 141 -8.33 -6.40 14.16
C GLY A 141 -9.80 -6.09 14.45
N ILE A 142 -10.05 -4.84 14.81
CA ILE A 142 -11.38 -4.26 14.98
C ILE A 142 -11.55 -3.01 14.12
N MET A 143 -12.79 -2.65 13.84
CA MET A 143 -13.17 -1.33 13.39
C MET A 143 -12.96 -0.35 14.56
N SER A 144 -11.96 0.52 14.47
CA SER A 144 -11.60 1.43 15.56
C SER A 144 -12.37 2.75 15.52
N ALA A 145 -12.67 3.28 14.33
CA ALA A 145 -13.46 4.50 14.13
C ALA A 145 -13.83 4.70 12.66
N THR A 146 -14.88 5.47 12.39
CA THR A 146 -15.13 6.09 11.08
C THR A 146 -14.59 7.52 11.09
N ARG A 147 -13.92 7.94 10.03
CA ARG A 147 -13.37 9.29 9.87
C ARG A 147 -13.61 9.82 8.47
N TYR A 148 -13.46 11.14 8.30
CA TYR A 148 -13.37 11.75 6.98
C TYR A 148 -11.91 12.11 6.71
N ASP A 149 -11.33 11.55 5.64
CA ASP A 149 -9.99 11.91 5.16
C ASP A 149 -10.12 13.06 4.16
N THR A 150 -9.65 14.24 4.56
CA THR A 150 -9.72 15.44 3.72
C THR A 150 -8.76 15.37 2.54
N ALA A 151 -7.68 14.59 2.62
CA ALA A 151 -6.75 14.41 1.51
C ALA A 151 -7.37 13.59 0.36
N ARG A 152 -8.22 12.62 0.69
CA ARG A 152 -8.92 11.75 -0.28
C ARG A 152 -10.40 12.08 -0.47
N LEU A 153 -10.91 13.15 0.14
CA LEU A 153 -12.33 13.54 0.06
C LEU A 153 -13.30 12.37 0.31
N SER A 154 -12.96 11.49 1.26
CA SER A 154 -13.59 10.19 1.45
C SER A 154 -13.86 9.89 2.91
N GLU A 155 -14.96 9.18 3.18
CA GLU A 155 -15.16 8.53 4.46
C GLU A 155 -14.29 7.26 4.51
N VAL A 156 -13.50 7.13 5.58
CA VAL A 156 -12.57 6.03 5.80
C VAL A 156 -12.86 5.32 7.11
N ILE A 157 -12.61 4.01 7.11
CA ILE A 157 -12.63 3.16 8.30
C ILE A 157 -11.20 3.09 8.84
N GLN A 158 -11.03 3.46 10.10
CA GLN A 158 -9.81 3.19 10.86
C GLN A 158 -9.88 1.78 11.46
N SER A 159 -8.78 1.04 11.37
CA SER A 159 -8.63 -0.26 12.02
C SER A 159 -7.22 -0.44 12.58
N ASP A 160 -7.11 -1.27 13.62
CA ASP A 160 -5.85 -1.78 14.15
C ASP A 160 -5.40 -3.08 13.47
N ALA A 161 -6.19 -3.64 12.54
CA ALA A 161 -5.75 -4.74 11.70
C ALA A 161 -4.47 -4.34 10.95
N ALA A 162 -3.46 -5.20 10.98
CA ALA A 162 -2.17 -4.87 10.36
C ALA A 162 -2.32 -4.62 8.85
N ILE A 163 -1.97 -3.41 8.42
CA ILE A 163 -1.89 -3.00 7.02
C ILE A 163 -0.43 -2.75 6.67
N ASN A 164 0.06 -3.35 5.60
CA ASN A 164 1.45 -3.22 5.14
C ASN A 164 1.49 -2.95 3.63
N PRO A 165 2.63 -2.49 3.08
CA PRO A 165 2.80 -2.35 1.63
C PRO A 165 2.33 -3.60 0.87
N GLY A 166 1.54 -3.40 -0.18
CA GLY A 166 0.88 -4.45 -0.97
C GLY A 166 -0.53 -4.85 -0.50
N ASN A 167 -0.97 -4.40 0.69
CA ASN A 167 -2.38 -4.53 1.10
C ASN A 167 -3.30 -3.53 0.39
N SER A 168 -2.75 -2.43 -0.12
CA SER A 168 -3.50 -1.41 -0.84
C SER A 168 -4.32 -2.03 -1.97
N GLY A 169 -5.60 -1.67 -2.02
CA GLY A 169 -6.60 -2.14 -2.97
C GLY A 169 -7.31 -3.43 -2.55
N GLY A 170 -6.82 -4.14 -1.53
CA GLY A 170 -7.48 -5.34 -0.99
C GLY A 170 -8.61 -4.99 -0.02
N PRO A 171 -9.56 -5.92 0.21
CA PRO A 171 -10.72 -5.61 1.04
C PRO A 171 -10.44 -5.75 2.53
N MET A 172 -11.09 -4.87 3.29
CA MET A 172 -11.39 -5.05 4.70
C MET A 172 -12.80 -5.64 4.82
N LEU A 173 -12.92 -6.74 5.58
CA LEU A 173 -14.07 -7.63 5.59
C LEU A 173 -14.63 -7.81 7.01
N LEU A 174 -15.94 -7.94 7.11
CA LEU A 174 -16.62 -8.47 8.30
C LEU A 174 -16.47 -10.00 8.37
N PRO A 175 -16.68 -10.63 9.55
CA PRO A 175 -16.74 -12.09 9.69
C PRO A 175 -17.81 -12.76 8.81
N SER A 176 -18.81 -12.01 8.35
CA SER A 176 -19.80 -12.44 7.33
C SER A 176 -19.17 -12.63 5.94
N GLY A 177 -18.01 -12.01 5.67
CA GLY A 177 -17.33 -12.02 4.38
C GLY A 177 -17.67 -10.84 3.47
N GLU A 178 -18.45 -9.87 3.97
CA GLU A 178 -18.83 -8.68 3.23
C GLU A 178 -17.76 -7.58 3.34
N ILE A 179 -17.58 -6.82 2.26
CA ILE A 179 -16.62 -5.72 2.18
C ILE A 179 -17.15 -4.51 2.92
N ILE A 180 -16.43 -4.07 3.94
CA ILE A 180 -16.71 -2.81 4.64
C ILE A 180 -15.79 -1.67 4.19
N GLY A 181 -14.68 -1.99 3.50
CA GLY A 181 -13.83 -0.99 2.89
C GLY A 181 -12.70 -1.58 2.06
N ILE A 182 -11.94 -0.71 1.41
CA ILE A 182 -10.73 -1.06 0.65
C ILE A 182 -9.51 -0.49 1.36
N ASN A 183 -8.62 -1.37 1.82
CA ASN A 183 -7.39 -1.01 2.51
C ASN A 183 -6.57 -0.06 1.62
N THR A 184 -6.17 1.08 2.15
CA THR A 184 -5.61 2.17 1.33
C THR A 184 -4.28 2.67 1.88
N PHE A 185 -4.24 3.10 3.15
CA PHE A 185 -3.05 3.71 3.75
C PHE A 185 -2.91 3.40 5.23
N LYS A 186 -1.76 3.73 5.81
CA LYS A 186 -1.51 3.73 7.25
C LYS A 186 -0.61 4.89 7.65
N TYR A 187 -0.64 5.25 8.93
CA TYR A 187 0.40 6.09 9.50
C TYR A 187 1.51 5.20 10.07
N GLU A 188 2.73 5.38 9.58
CA GLU A 188 3.92 4.70 10.10
C GLU A 188 4.66 5.55 11.14
N THR A 189 4.46 6.87 11.10
CA THR A 189 5.19 7.81 11.95
C THR A 189 4.28 9.00 12.30
N SER A 190 4.37 9.48 13.54
CA SER A 190 3.69 10.68 14.01
C SER A 190 4.33 11.95 13.44
N LEU A 191 3.66 13.09 13.61
CA LEU A 191 4.25 14.40 13.29
C LEU A 191 5.56 14.70 14.05
N SER A 192 5.78 14.04 15.19
CA SER A 192 6.99 14.17 16.01
C SER A 192 8.06 13.13 15.68
N GLY A 193 7.92 12.37 14.58
CA GLY A 193 8.90 11.38 14.15
C GLY A 193 8.85 10.06 14.95
N ARG A 194 7.82 9.84 15.77
CA ARG A 194 7.71 8.60 16.56
C ARG A 194 7.01 7.52 15.75
N PRO A 195 7.45 6.26 15.80
CA PRO A 195 6.74 5.15 15.16
C PRO A 195 5.28 5.07 15.61
N VAL A 196 4.40 4.71 14.69
CA VAL A 196 2.97 4.49 14.94
C VAL A 196 2.62 3.07 14.51
N GLU A 197 1.85 2.39 15.36
CA GLU A 197 1.35 1.04 15.12
C GLU A 197 -0.17 1.01 15.24
N GLY A 198 -0.83 0.08 14.54
CA GLY A 198 -2.28 -0.12 14.65
C GLY A 198 -3.14 1.05 14.13
N LEU A 199 -2.61 1.86 13.21
CA LEU A 199 -3.32 3.00 12.63
C LEU A 199 -3.44 2.88 11.10
N GLY A 200 -4.22 1.88 10.67
CA GLY A 200 -4.54 1.60 9.27
C GLY A 200 -5.90 2.17 8.85
N PHE A 201 -6.05 2.45 7.55
CA PHE A 201 -7.26 3.03 6.99
C PHE A 201 -7.70 2.36 5.69
N ALA A 202 -9.01 2.18 5.57
CA ALA A 202 -9.66 1.71 4.37
C ALA A 202 -10.73 2.71 3.90
N ILE A 203 -10.85 2.95 2.60
CA ILE A 203 -11.96 3.72 2.04
C ILE A 203 -13.26 2.95 2.33
N SER A 204 -14.24 3.61 2.96
CA SER A 204 -15.44 2.98 3.48
C SER A 204 -16.35 2.42 2.37
N ALA A 205 -17.14 1.39 2.71
CA ALA A 205 -18.20 0.85 1.86
C ALA A 205 -19.19 1.92 1.41
N LYS A 206 -19.46 2.92 2.26
CA LYS A 206 -20.29 4.08 1.91
C LYS A 206 -19.70 4.86 0.75
N THR A 207 -18.44 5.32 0.87
CA THR A 207 -17.77 6.05 -0.21
C THR A 207 -17.64 5.18 -1.46
N ILE A 208 -17.33 3.89 -1.33
CA ILE A 208 -17.27 2.98 -2.47
C ILE A 208 -18.62 2.95 -3.20
N LYS A 209 -19.73 2.76 -2.48
CA LYS A 209 -21.08 2.70 -3.07
C LYS A 209 -21.48 4.01 -3.75
N GLU A 210 -21.11 5.15 -3.19
CA GLU A 210 -21.37 6.47 -3.77
C GLU A 210 -20.66 6.65 -5.12
N GLN A 211 -19.45 6.09 -5.29
CA GLN A 211 -18.64 6.27 -6.51
C GLN A 211 -18.76 5.10 -7.51
N LEU A 212 -19.25 3.94 -7.07
CA LEU A 212 -19.14 2.70 -7.85
C LEU A 212 -19.89 2.77 -9.18
N SER A 213 -21.06 3.43 -9.23
CA SER A 213 -21.83 3.59 -10.47
C SER A 213 -21.03 4.35 -11.53
N GLU A 214 -20.39 5.45 -11.15
CA GLU A 214 -19.59 6.30 -12.04
C GLU A 214 -18.28 5.64 -12.47
N LEU A 215 -17.62 4.92 -11.55
CA LEU A 215 -16.45 4.10 -11.88
C LEU A 215 -16.80 2.99 -12.86
N LYS A 216 -17.97 2.36 -12.73
CA LYS A 216 -18.45 1.31 -13.63
C LYS A 216 -18.95 1.83 -14.98
N SER A 217 -19.43 3.07 -15.08
CA SER A 217 -19.76 3.68 -16.38
C SER A 217 -18.52 4.14 -17.14
N GLY A 218 -17.37 4.21 -16.47
CA GLY A 218 -16.11 4.71 -17.04
C GLY A 218 -16.00 6.23 -17.07
N SER A 219 -16.82 6.93 -16.28
CA SER A 219 -16.95 8.39 -16.32
C SER A 219 -15.74 9.14 -15.74
N TYR A 220 -14.84 8.45 -15.04
CA TYR A 220 -13.61 9.05 -14.53
C TYR A 220 -12.38 8.37 -15.14
N ARG A 221 -11.70 9.11 -16.02
CA ARG A 221 -10.31 8.89 -16.43
C ARG A 221 -9.69 10.25 -16.71
N VAL A 222 -8.56 10.55 -16.09
CA VAL A 222 -7.46 11.22 -16.81
C VAL A 222 -6.16 10.59 -16.35
N LEU A 223 -5.71 9.56 -17.08
CA LEU A 223 -4.27 9.31 -17.14
C LEU A 223 -3.68 10.49 -17.92
N PRO A 224 -2.68 11.22 -17.41
CA PRO A 224 -1.97 12.15 -18.27
C PRO A 224 -1.44 11.38 -19.48
N THR A 225 -1.60 11.94 -20.69
CA THR A 225 -0.78 11.50 -21.82
C THR A 225 0.66 11.55 -21.34
N PRO A 226 1.50 10.50 -21.54
CA PRO A 226 2.92 10.63 -21.26
C PRO A 226 3.37 11.89 -22.00
N THR A 227 3.75 12.91 -21.24
CA THR A 227 4.25 14.14 -21.85
C THR A 227 5.37 13.69 -22.78
N PRO A 228 5.39 14.06 -24.07
CA PRO A 228 6.56 13.77 -24.89
C PRO A 228 7.74 14.30 -24.09
N VAL A 229 8.64 13.39 -23.68
CA VAL A 229 9.84 13.77 -22.93
C VAL A 229 10.43 14.92 -23.72
N PRO A 230 10.51 16.15 -23.19
CA PRO A 230 11.07 17.25 -23.94
C PRO A 230 12.42 16.76 -24.44
N THR A 231 12.64 16.78 -25.75
CA THR A 231 13.95 16.48 -26.31
C THR A 231 14.90 17.35 -25.51
N ILE A 232 15.76 16.71 -24.71
CA ILE A 232 16.74 17.43 -23.90
C ILE A 232 17.69 18.03 -24.94
N VAL A 233 17.40 19.27 -25.35
CA VAL A 233 18.42 20.13 -25.91
C VAL A 233 19.46 20.20 -24.80
N PRO A 234 20.70 19.73 -25.01
CA PRO A 234 21.69 19.70 -23.95
C PRO A 234 21.92 21.13 -23.47
N THR A 235 21.29 21.49 -22.35
CA THR A 235 21.57 22.73 -21.65
C THR A 235 23.00 22.61 -21.14
N PRO A 236 23.87 23.62 -21.34
CA PRO A 236 25.22 23.58 -20.79
C PRO A 236 25.13 23.31 -19.29
N VAL A 237 25.88 22.30 -18.84
CA VAL A 237 25.91 21.86 -17.45
C VAL A 237 26.19 23.07 -16.56
N PRO A 238 25.27 23.47 -15.66
CA PRO A 238 25.58 24.52 -14.71
C PRO A 238 26.71 24.04 -13.81
N THR A 239 27.74 24.87 -13.67
CA THR A 239 28.85 24.65 -12.75
C THR A 239 28.28 24.42 -11.35
N ALA A 240 28.51 23.24 -10.78
CA ALA A 240 28.03 22.88 -9.46
C ALA A 240 28.50 23.93 -8.43
N THR A 241 27.55 24.63 -7.81
CA THR A 241 27.84 25.45 -6.63
C THR A 241 28.06 24.51 -5.45
N PRO A 242 29.21 24.59 -4.74
CA PRO A 242 29.44 23.75 -3.59
C PRO A 242 28.43 24.08 -2.48
N VAL A 243 27.78 23.05 -1.94
CA VAL A 243 26.98 23.17 -0.72
C VAL A 243 27.94 23.16 0.47
N VAL A 244 27.92 24.22 1.28
CA VAL A 244 28.65 24.30 2.55
C VAL A 244 27.78 23.66 3.63
N ILE A 245 28.27 22.58 4.25
CA ILE A 245 27.63 21.94 5.40
C ILE A 245 28.27 22.54 6.67
N TYR A 246 27.45 23.10 7.58
CA TYR A 246 27.91 23.55 8.89
C TYR A 246 27.73 22.43 9.92
N ASP A 247 28.80 22.13 10.66
CA ASP A 247 28.75 21.30 11.87
C ASP A 247 28.28 22.17 13.04
N PHE A 248 27.13 21.84 13.65
CA PHE A 248 26.73 22.37 14.95
C PHE A 248 27.06 21.35 16.03
N GLY A 249 28.36 21.11 16.22
CA GLY A 249 28.87 20.45 17.40
C GLY A 249 28.49 21.25 18.64
N ASN A 250 27.93 20.57 19.64
CA ASN A 250 27.63 21.11 20.96
C ASN A 250 28.78 21.99 21.48
N SER A 251 28.59 23.31 21.58
CA SER A 251 29.53 24.17 22.29
C SER A 251 28.83 25.27 23.08
N ARG A 252 28.94 25.16 24.41
CA ARG A 252 29.03 26.35 25.26
C ARG A 252 30.28 27.12 24.81
N PHE A 253 30.10 28.42 24.57
CA PHE A 253 31.05 29.49 24.23
C PHE A 253 31.28 29.82 22.74
N PRO A 254 31.35 31.14 22.40
CA PRO A 254 31.44 31.64 21.04
C PRO A 254 32.91 31.79 20.61
N ALA A 255 33.24 31.35 19.40
CA ALA A 255 34.52 31.66 18.78
C ALA A 255 34.30 32.50 17.52
N THR A 256 34.78 33.73 17.59
CA THR A 256 34.88 34.71 16.53
C THR A 256 36.00 34.38 15.54
N SER A 257 35.77 34.81 14.29
CA SER A 257 36.76 35.24 13.29
C SER A 257 37.47 34.19 12.38
N THR A 258 37.17 34.37 11.08
CA THR A 258 38.11 34.53 9.95
C THR A 258 39.08 33.40 9.59
N ASN A 259 38.79 32.69 8.50
CA ASN A 259 39.52 32.78 7.21
C ASN A 259 39.19 31.56 6.34
N LEU A 260 38.27 31.76 5.40
CA LEU A 260 38.06 30.88 4.26
C LEU A 260 39.22 31.02 3.27
N SER A 261 39.89 29.92 2.93
CA SER A 261 40.61 29.79 1.66
C SER A 261 40.33 28.41 1.06
N LEU A 262 39.86 28.42 -0.20
CA LEU A 262 39.42 27.27 -1.00
C LEU A 262 40.62 26.51 -1.60
N SER A 263 40.55 25.17 -1.65
CA SER A 263 41.34 24.35 -2.59
C SER A 263 40.71 22.98 -2.91
N ASN A 264 40.04 22.93 -4.06
CA ASN A 264 39.92 21.91 -5.12
C ASN A 264 40.03 20.39 -4.82
N SER A 265 38.89 19.69 -4.74
CA SER A 265 38.39 18.71 -5.76
C SER A 265 37.06 18.04 -5.31
N PRO A 266 36.05 17.85 -6.19
CA PRO A 266 34.69 17.46 -5.80
C PRO A 266 34.44 15.95 -5.63
N LEU A 267 33.57 15.60 -4.68
CA LEU A 267 32.92 14.29 -4.60
C LEU A 267 31.92 14.15 -5.76
N LYS A 268 32.04 13.09 -6.56
CA LYS A 268 31.16 12.85 -7.72
C LYS A 268 29.95 12.02 -7.30
N ILE A 269 28.80 12.66 -7.10
CA ILE A 269 27.51 11.96 -7.00
C ILE A 269 27.00 11.77 -8.44
N THR A 270 27.01 10.54 -8.94
CA THR A 270 26.30 10.20 -10.19
C THR A 270 24.82 10.06 -9.91
N GLY A 271 24.10 11.17 -10.07
CA GLY A 271 22.64 11.27 -10.04
C GLY A 271 22.25 12.74 -10.04
N ALA A 272 21.35 13.16 -10.94
CA ALA A 272 20.93 14.56 -11.02
C ALA A 272 20.10 14.94 -9.79
N ILE A 273 20.68 15.69 -8.85
CA ILE A 273 19.98 16.36 -7.75
C ILE A 273 19.42 17.66 -8.32
N LYS A 274 18.09 17.83 -8.37
CA LYS A 274 17.46 18.92 -9.13
C LYS A 274 16.82 20.00 -8.27
N THR A 275 16.51 19.77 -6.99
CA THR A 275 16.03 20.81 -6.06
C THR A 275 16.43 20.54 -4.60
N VAL A 276 16.33 21.56 -3.73
CA VAL A 276 16.65 21.51 -2.28
C VAL A 276 15.75 20.54 -1.49
N GLY A 277 14.69 19.99 -2.10
CA GLY A 277 13.78 19.02 -1.49
C GLY A 277 14.13 17.54 -1.71
N ASP A 278 15.25 17.23 -2.39
CA ASP A 278 15.63 15.83 -2.73
C ASP A 278 16.41 15.10 -1.62
N VAL A 279 16.59 15.71 -0.43
CA VAL A 279 17.36 15.13 0.68
C VAL A 279 16.55 15.19 1.97
N ASP A 280 15.68 14.21 2.16
CA ASP A 280 15.02 14.01 3.45
C ASP A 280 15.95 13.24 4.40
N THR A 281 16.48 13.99 5.37
CA THR A 281 17.01 13.51 6.65
C THR A 281 18.38 12.79 6.63
N PHE A 282 19.38 13.44 7.24
CA PHE A 282 20.56 12.75 7.76
C PHE A 282 20.23 12.23 9.16
N VAL A 283 20.12 10.90 9.33
CA VAL A 283 19.97 10.29 10.65
C VAL A 283 21.36 9.99 11.21
N PHE A 284 21.78 10.73 12.23
CA PHE A 284 22.96 10.42 13.03
C PHE A 284 22.53 9.57 14.24
N GLN A 285 23.01 8.33 14.33
CA GLN A 285 22.76 7.47 15.48
C GLN A 285 24.08 6.98 16.08
N GLY A 286 24.38 7.44 17.30
CA GLY A 286 25.42 6.89 18.18
C GLY A 286 26.86 7.34 17.89
N ASP A 287 27.73 7.19 18.90
CA ASP A 287 29.12 7.69 18.98
C ASP A 287 30.12 7.06 17.99
N HIS A 288 29.64 6.54 16.86
CA HIS A 288 30.44 5.80 15.89
C HIS A 288 30.15 6.29 14.46
N TRP A 289 31.13 6.99 13.90
CA TRP A 289 31.19 7.63 12.56
C TRP A 289 31.09 6.68 11.35
N ARG A 290 30.39 5.55 11.45
CA ARG A 290 30.60 4.45 10.49
C ARG A 290 29.55 4.27 9.40
N ASN A 291 28.39 4.91 9.44
CA ASN A 291 27.39 4.68 8.39
C ASN A 291 26.57 5.93 8.06
N ILE A 292 26.63 6.35 6.80
CA ILE A 292 25.71 7.35 6.23
C ILE A 292 24.73 6.60 5.33
N ARG A 293 23.43 6.72 5.63
CA ARG A 293 22.36 6.14 4.82
C ARG A 293 21.78 7.23 3.91
N LEU A 294 21.87 7.02 2.60
CA LEU A 294 21.15 7.83 1.61
C LEU A 294 19.98 7.00 1.11
N GLN A 295 18.77 7.57 1.18
CA GLN A 295 17.55 6.86 0.82
C GLN A 295 16.81 7.64 -0.27
N ARG A 296 16.56 6.97 -1.40
CA ARG A 296 15.71 7.49 -2.48
C ARG A 296 14.55 6.52 -2.66
N LYS A 297 13.32 6.97 -2.38
CA LYS A 297 12.03 6.26 -2.56
C LYS A 297 12.14 4.78 -3.00
N LEU A 298 12.55 3.90 -2.07
CA LEU A 298 12.67 2.43 -2.19
C LEU A 298 14.02 1.82 -2.60
N SER A 299 15.08 2.60 -2.78
CA SER A 299 16.47 2.11 -2.89
C SER A 299 17.34 2.67 -1.77
N PHE A 300 18.20 1.81 -1.19
CA PHE A 300 19.24 2.20 -0.23
C PHE A 300 20.61 1.83 -0.75
N ALA A 301 21.61 2.68 -0.51
CA ALA A 301 23.01 2.35 -0.70
C ALA A 301 23.74 2.53 0.64
N TRP A 302 24.61 1.58 0.98
CA TRP A 302 25.52 1.73 2.10
C TRP A 302 26.84 2.29 1.59
N LEU A 303 27.25 3.45 2.10
CA LEU A 303 28.66 3.84 2.03
C LEU A 303 29.38 3.23 3.22
N HIS A 304 30.25 2.26 2.96
CA HIS A 304 31.25 1.82 3.93
C HIS A 304 32.45 2.77 3.86
N CYS A 305 32.65 3.57 4.91
CA CYS A 305 33.91 4.27 5.11
C CYS A 305 34.82 3.39 5.97
N ASP A 306 35.81 2.74 5.36
CA ASP A 306 36.93 2.16 6.11
C ASP A 306 37.88 3.29 6.52
N CYS A 307 37.63 3.86 7.70
CA CYS A 307 38.61 4.69 8.37
C CYS A 307 39.51 3.77 9.20
N ASP A 308 40.71 3.48 8.68
CA ASP A 308 41.76 2.82 9.44
C ASP A 308 42.12 3.64 10.67
N ARG A 309 42.25 2.98 11.83
CA ARG A 309 42.31 3.61 13.15
C ARG A 309 43.74 4.01 13.52
N SER A 310 44.49 4.56 12.58
CA SER A 310 45.95 4.71 12.68
C SER A 310 46.47 6.12 12.40
N SER A 311 45.83 7.18 12.91
CA SER A 311 46.54 8.44 13.15
C SER A 311 45.75 9.39 14.07
N GLN A 312 46.20 9.58 15.31
CA GLN A 312 45.69 10.62 16.21
C GLN A 312 46.20 12.04 15.90
N ASN A 313 46.87 12.27 14.78
CA ASN A 313 47.20 13.59 14.25
C ASN A 313 47.24 13.46 12.72
N GLY A 314 46.57 14.35 11.96
CA GLY A 314 46.28 14.19 10.52
C GLY A 314 47.50 13.88 9.61
N PRO A 315 47.31 13.44 8.34
CA PRO A 315 46.42 14.07 7.35
C PRO A 315 45.48 13.09 6.59
N LEU A 316 44.57 13.66 5.81
CA LEU A 316 43.56 12.99 4.97
C LEU A 316 44.20 12.31 3.74
N TYR A 317 43.69 11.13 3.37
CA TYR A 317 44.05 10.40 2.14
C TYR A 317 43.17 10.83 0.95
N HIS A 318 43.78 11.00 -0.23
CA HIS A 318 43.10 11.15 -1.52
C HIS A 318 43.23 9.86 -2.36
N VAL A 319 42.15 9.41 -3.00
CA VAL A 319 42.16 8.31 -4.00
C VAL A 319 41.46 8.79 -5.29
N PRO A 320 42.08 8.68 -6.48
CA PRO A 320 41.45 9.08 -7.75
C PRO A 320 40.63 7.93 -8.35
N ILE A 321 39.55 8.22 -9.08
CA ILE A 321 38.89 7.20 -9.93
C ILE A 321 38.58 7.75 -11.33
N ASN A 322 39.14 7.08 -12.33
CA ASN A 322 38.86 7.21 -13.76
C ASN A 322 37.54 6.54 -14.14
N ALA A 323 36.80 7.16 -15.05
CA ALA A 323 35.58 6.60 -15.61
C ALA A 323 35.87 5.71 -16.83
N THR A 324 35.33 4.49 -16.84
CA THR A 324 34.94 3.80 -18.09
C THR A 324 33.55 3.24 -17.86
N GLY A 325 32.58 3.67 -18.68
CA GLY A 325 31.18 3.27 -18.56
C GLY A 325 30.90 1.98 -19.33
N HIS A 326 29.75 1.37 -19.07
CA HIS A 326 28.88 0.81 -20.08
C HIS A 326 27.45 0.67 -19.55
N ARG A 327 26.53 0.68 -20.52
CA ARG A 327 25.05 0.77 -20.53
C ARG A 327 24.30 0.18 -19.36
#